data_AF-A0A6L3X664-F1
#
_entry.id   AF-A0A6L3X664-F1
#
_cell.length_a   1.000
_cell.length_b   1.000
_cell.length_c   1.000
_cell.angle_alpha   90.00
_cell.angle_beta   90.00
_cell.angle_gamma   90.00
#
_symmetry.space_group_name_H-M   'P 1'
#
loop_
_entity.id
_entity.type
_entity.pdbx_description
1 polymer ?
#
loop_
_entity_poly.entity_id
_entity_poly.type
_entity_poly.pdbx_seq_one_letter_code
_entity_poly.pdbx_strand_id
1 'polypeptide(L)' 'GIALAKQRGAYRGRKKALSDEQAATLRQRATAGEPKAQLAREFNISRETLYQYLRTDD' A
#
# COMPACT_ATOMS: atom_id res chain seq x y z
N GLY A 1 5.27 -4.41 31.62
CA GLY A 1 3.91 -4.08 31.18
C GLY A 1 3.94 -3.56 29.76
N ILE A 2 2.97 -3.97 28.94
CA ILE A 2 2.82 -3.67 27.48
C ILE A 2 2.69 -2.17 27.17
N ALA A 3 2.81 -1.31 28.18
CA ALA A 3 2.70 0.14 28.08
C ALA A 3 3.92 0.78 27.39
N LEU A 4 5.14 0.24 27.54
CA LEU A 4 6.33 0.82 26.91
C LEU A 4 6.51 0.43 25.44
N ALA A 5 5.88 -0.66 24.99
CA ALA A 5 5.93 -1.10 23.59
C ALA A 5 5.01 -0.27 22.67
N LYS A 6 4.09 0.53 23.25
CA LYS A 6 3.18 1.40 22.48
C LYS A 6 3.86 2.66 21.92
N GLN A 7 5.06 3.02 22.40
CA GLN A 7 5.74 4.25 21.97
C GLN A 7 6.53 4.11 20.66
N ARG A 8 6.62 2.91 20.08
CA ARG A 8 7.33 2.65 18.82
C ARG A 8 6.43 2.05 17.74
N GLY A 9 5.25 2.62 17.51
CA GLY A 9 4.44 2.36 16.30
C GLY A 9 4.15 0.89 15.99
N ALA A 10 4.28 -0.01 16.97
CA ALA A 10 4.34 -1.46 16.79
C ALA A 10 2.94 -2.10 16.80
N TYR A 11 1.99 -1.39 16.19
CA TYR A 11 0.65 -1.90 15.87
C TYR A 11 0.22 -1.30 14.54
N ARG A 12 0.93 -1.64 13.46
CA ARG A 12 0.51 -1.31 12.09
C ARG A 12 0.07 -2.55 11.34
N GLY A 13 -0.94 -3.24 11.87
CA GLY A 13 -1.64 -4.34 11.19
C GLY A 13 -0.72 -5.39 10.56
N ARG A 14 -1.24 -6.16 9.60
CA ARG A 14 -0.39 -6.98 8.73
C ARG A 14 0.67 -6.10 8.07
N LYS A 15 1.89 -6.60 7.89
CA LYS A 15 2.92 -5.95 7.06
C LYS A 15 2.26 -5.52 5.75
N LYS A 16 2.27 -4.21 5.47
CA LYS A 16 1.75 -3.68 4.20
C LYS A 16 2.46 -4.42 3.05
N ALA A 17 1.70 -4.83 2.05
CA ALA A 17 2.26 -5.51 0.88
C ALA A 17 3.26 -4.64 0.10
N LEU A 18 3.16 -3.31 0.27
CA LEU A 18 4.01 -2.32 -0.36
C LEU A 18 4.61 -1.38 0.71
N SER A 19 5.86 -0.98 0.50
CA SER A 19 6.45 0.15 1.22
C SER A 19 5.75 1.45 0.86
N ASP A 20 5.83 2.47 1.71
CA ASP A 20 5.21 3.78 1.44
C ASP A 20 5.71 4.40 0.12
N GLU A 21 6.98 4.22 -0.24
CA GLU A 21 7.55 4.64 -1.54
C GLU A 21 6.93 3.89 -2.73
N GLN A 22 6.70 2.58 -2.59
CA GLN A 22 6.06 1.76 -3.62
C GLN A 22 4.58 2.11 -3.77
N ALA A 23 3.90 2.41 -2.66
CA ALA A 23 2.51 2.85 -2.68
C ALA A 23 2.38 4.22 -3.38
N ALA A 24 3.28 5.16 -3.11
CA ALA A 24 3.30 6.45 -3.81
C ALA A 24 3.54 6.28 -5.32
N THR A 25 4.50 5.44 -5.69
CA THR A 25 4.79 5.12 -7.10
C THR A 25 3.59 4.46 -7.79
N LEU A 26 2.94 3.50 -7.12
CA LEU A 26 1.75 2.82 -7.63
C LEU A 26 0.60 3.81 -7.86
N ARG A 27 0.37 4.74 -6.94
CA ARG A 27 -0.66 5.79 -7.08
C ARG A 27 -0.34 6.72 -8.26
N GLN A 28 0.89 7.20 -8.35
CA GLN A 28 1.31 8.07 -9.47
C GLN A 28 1.11 7.40 -10.82
N ARG A 29 1.51 6.13 -10.96
CA ARG A 29 1.31 5.37 -12.20
C ARG A 29 -0.17 5.14 -12.49
N ALA A 30 -0.97 4.81 -11.46
CA ALA A 30 -2.40 4.64 -11.62
C ALA A 30 -3.11 5.93 -12.06
N THR A 31 -2.68 7.09 -11.55
CA THR A 31 -3.18 8.43 -11.95
C THR A 31 -2.69 8.81 -13.35
N ALA A 32 -1.50 8.36 -13.76
CA ALA A 32 -1.00 8.52 -15.12
C ALA A 32 -1.78 7.70 -16.18
N GLY A 33 -2.78 6.91 -15.75
CA GLY A 33 -3.62 6.12 -16.64
C GLY A 33 -3.09 4.73 -16.96
N GLU A 34 -2.01 4.30 -16.29
CA GLU A 34 -1.47 2.96 -16.49
C GLU A 34 -2.51 1.87 -16.16
N PRO A 35 -2.51 0.75 -16.90
CA PRO A 35 -3.47 -0.32 -16.69
C PRO A 35 -3.26 -0.96 -15.32
N LYS A 36 -4.28 -0.85 -14.47
CA LYS A 36 -4.28 -1.37 -13.07
C LYS A 36 -3.94 -2.86 -12.98
N ALA A 37 -4.29 -3.65 -13.99
CA ALA A 37 -3.94 -5.07 -14.03
C ALA A 37 -2.43 -5.31 -14.19
N GLN A 38 -1.74 -4.46 -14.96
CA GLN A 38 -0.30 -4.53 -15.13
C GLN A 38 0.43 -4.08 -13.86
N LEU A 39 -0.01 -2.96 -13.26
CA LEU A 39 0.52 -2.49 -11.98
C LEU A 39 0.37 -3.54 -10.88
N ALA A 40 -0.79 -4.20 -10.77
CA ALA A 40 -0.97 -5.26 -9.79
C ALA A 40 0.07 -6.40 -9.94
N ARG A 41 0.36 -6.81 -11.18
CA ARG A 41 1.38 -7.83 -11.48
C ARG A 41 2.80 -7.35 -11.17
N GLU A 42 3.14 -6.13 -11.57
CA GLU A 42 4.46 -5.53 -11.37
C GLU A 42 4.80 -5.39 -9.88
N PHE A 43 3.81 -4.96 -9.09
CA PHE A 43 3.94 -4.81 -7.65
C PHE A 43 3.69 -6.12 -6.87
N ASN A 44 3.44 -7.23 -7.58
CA ASN A 44 3.12 -8.54 -7.01
C ASN A 44 1.99 -8.49 -5.94
N ILE A 45 0.93 -7.74 -6.26
CA ILE A 45 -0.26 -7.59 -5.41
C ILE A 45 -1.53 -7.98 -6.16
N SER A 46 -2.60 -8.27 -5.42
CA SER A 46 -3.91 -8.50 -6.02
C SER A 46 -4.54 -7.18 -6.48
N ARG A 47 -5.46 -7.25 -7.45
CA ARG A 47 -6.25 -6.08 -7.89
C ARG A 47 -7.01 -5.45 -6.73
N GLU A 48 -7.50 -6.25 -5.78
CA GLU A 48 -8.15 -5.77 -4.56
C GLU A 48 -7.21 -4.90 -3.72
N THR A 49 -5.98 -5.37 -3.48
CA THR A 49 -4.95 -4.62 -2.75
C THR A 49 -4.60 -3.32 -3.47
N LEU A 50 -4.51 -3.35 -4.80
CA LEU A 50 -4.30 -2.13 -5.59
C LEU A 50 -5.44 -1.11 -5.34
N TYR A 51 -6.70 -1.53 -5.39
CA TYR A 51 -7.83 -0.64 -5.10
C TYR A 51 -7.84 -0.14 -3.66
N GLN A 52 -7.40 -0.93 -2.68
CA GLN A 52 -7.23 -0.43 -1.30
C GLN A 52 -6.20 0.71 -1.23
N TYR A 53 -5.09 0.61 -1.97
CA TYR A 53 -4.10 1.69 -2.03
C TYR A 53 -4.58 2.92 -2.79
N LEU A 54 -5.44 2.75 -3.80
CA LEU A 54 -6.04 3.87 -4.54
C LEU A 54 -7.18 4.55 -3.77
N ARG A 55 -7.98 3.81 -3.01
CA ARG A 55 -9.09 4.35 -2.21
C ARG A 55 -8.64 5.24 -1.05
N THR A 56 -7.39 5.09 -0.60
CA THR A 56 -6.84 5.93 0.48
C THR A 56 -6.43 7.33 -0.01
N ASP A 57 -6.57 7.62 -1.30
CA ASP A 57 -6.24 8.92 -1.92
C ASP A 57 -7.49 9.79 -2.21
N ASP A 58 -8.69 9.25 -1.93
CA ASP A 58 -9.98 9.96 -1.93
C ASP A 58 -10.39 10.28 -0.48
#